data_AF-A0A929XYG0-F1
#
_entry.id   AF-A0A929XYG0-F1
#
_cell.length_a   1.000
_cell.length_b   1.000
_cell.length_c   1.000
_cell.angle_alpha   90.00
_cell.angle_beta   90.00
_cell.angle_gamma   90.00
#
_symmetry.space_group_name_H-M   'P 1'
#
loop_
_entity.id
_entity.type
_entity.pdbx_description
1 polymer ?
#
loop_
_entity_poly.entity_id
_entity_poly.type
_entity_poly.pdbx_seq_one_letter_code
_entity_poly.pdbx_strand_id
1 'polypeptide(L)'
;MKFNFLFLTEKDPQASYEIPKGMTVTTDLYDPLFTKKTLPDLTLIDRELSSEEISHLESLCTAYTVVYTSASFETQEMKPFLKMKLGIRISEANIQGLIDNAVLSFGRKSVFGKHPVNSMHVSETFAGSISFEGNSFLQLSGEFGDDFAEVMNWRYNLPLEVETPLELWPEYTVYGEMEIILVVRRMIQGTADGYTEKIIYTQKDLERPVVISSSGNPEFLALSIAARGNGTLRIGSIHYRNVAKGIGLFMAGGRRFADADREEFFYYFNPMDLKPPLNVYFSGYRTAEGFEAYPLMKSLGAPFMLFSDPRLEGGAFYLGSEEYEEEIASLIMDAAAYLGFTKDEIILSGISMGTYGATYYSTKVLPHAVIIAKPLMSAGNIANNLRSIRPNDFETSLDLLLKNEQDQTPEAIERMNRVMWDALDAADFSHTEFAISYMIHDDYDRTAYADLLDSLGKRNISIYGKGVIGRHNDNTDAVVHWFESAYNKILRDDFGRER
;
A
#
# COMPACT_ATOMS: atom_id res chain seq x y z
N MET A 1 -8.99 23.37 -5.89
CA MET A 1 -8.44 23.15 -4.54
C MET A 1 -7.19 24.02 -4.42
N LYS A 2 -6.86 24.55 -3.23
CA LYS A 2 -5.65 25.36 -3.01
C LYS A 2 -4.58 24.48 -2.39
N PHE A 3 -3.37 24.47 -2.95
CA PHE A 3 -2.17 23.83 -2.42
C PHE A 3 -1.37 24.85 -1.61
N ASN A 4 -1.08 24.59 -0.34
CA ASN A 4 -0.42 25.53 0.55
C ASN A 4 1.07 25.21 0.65
N PHE A 5 1.91 26.08 0.11
CA PHE A 5 3.36 25.93 0.08
C PHE A 5 4.03 26.94 1.03
N LEU A 6 4.68 26.43 2.07
CA LEU A 6 5.52 27.24 2.96
C LEU A 6 6.94 27.27 2.41
N PHE A 7 7.40 28.44 1.95
CA PHE A 7 8.73 28.61 1.38
C PHE A 7 9.55 29.57 2.24
N LEU A 8 10.38 29.00 3.12
CA LEU A 8 11.28 29.75 3.98
C LEU A 8 12.54 30.14 3.20
N THR A 9 12.54 31.34 2.61
CA THR A 9 13.64 31.89 1.81
C THR A 9 13.78 33.39 2.08
N GLU A 10 14.95 33.95 1.75
CA GLU A 10 15.20 35.40 1.74
C GLU A 10 14.81 36.05 0.40
N LYS A 11 14.57 35.24 -0.63
CA LYS A 11 14.18 35.69 -1.98
C LYS A 11 12.66 35.90 -2.02
N ASP A 12 12.18 36.76 -2.92
CA ASP A 12 10.75 36.80 -3.24
C ASP A 12 10.41 35.60 -4.16
N PRO A 13 9.60 34.63 -3.70
CA PRO A 13 9.27 33.47 -4.52
C PRO A 13 8.51 33.84 -5.81
N GLN A 14 7.65 34.86 -5.76
CA GLN A 14 6.84 35.27 -6.92
C GLN A 14 7.68 35.95 -8.00
N ALA A 15 8.80 36.57 -7.61
CA ALA A 15 9.76 37.15 -8.55
C ALA A 15 10.77 36.13 -9.09
N SER A 16 10.98 35.02 -8.36
CA SER A 16 12.06 34.07 -8.63
C SER A 16 11.60 32.79 -9.35
N TYR A 17 10.31 32.44 -9.25
CA TYR A 17 9.76 31.18 -9.74
C TYR A 17 8.41 31.37 -10.41
N GLU A 18 8.10 30.49 -11.36
CA GLU A 18 6.78 30.40 -11.98
C GLU A 18 5.85 29.62 -11.04
N ILE A 19 4.92 30.32 -10.39
CA ILE A 19 3.98 29.73 -9.43
C ILE A 19 2.70 29.27 -10.15
N PRO A 20 2.36 27.96 -10.15
CA PRO A 20 1.19 27.47 -10.85
C PRO A 20 -0.13 27.96 -10.23
N LYS A 21 -1.18 28.05 -11.07
CA LYS A 21 -2.52 28.38 -10.61
C LYS A 21 -3.00 27.34 -9.60
N GLY A 22 -3.46 27.79 -8.44
CA GLY A 22 -3.93 26.92 -7.35
C GLY A 22 -2.89 26.68 -6.26
N MET A 23 -1.63 27.08 -6.45
CA MET A 23 -0.63 27.13 -5.38
C MET A 23 -0.72 28.47 -4.63
N THR A 24 -0.82 28.41 -3.30
CA THR A 24 -0.67 29.55 -2.39
C THR A 24 0.69 29.44 -1.74
N VAL A 25 1.59 30.37 -2.04
CA VAL A 25 2.95 30.40 -1.46
C VAL A 25 2.98 31.45 -0.37
N THR A 26 3.50 31.08 0.80
CA THR A 26 3.79 32.02 1.89
C THR A 26 5.22 31.81 2.37
N THR A 27 5.88 32.90 2.75
CA THR A 27 7.20 32.89 3.39
C THR A 27 7.11 33.09 4.90
N ASP A 28 5.90 33.37 5.40
CA ASP A 28 5.62 33.56 6.82
C ASP A 28 5.38 32.21 7.50
N LEU A 29 6.31 31.82 8.37
CA LEU A 29 6.20 30.60 9.17
C LEU A 29 4.97 30.63 10.10
N TYR A 30 4.55 31.82 10.53
CA TYR A 30 3.46 32.03 11.47
C TYR A 30 2.17 32.49 10.79
N ASP A 31 2.05 32.25 9.48
CA ASP A 31 0.88 32.61 8.69
C ASP A 31 -0.40 32.02 9.33
N PRO A 32 -1.43 32.83 9.63
CA PRO A 32 -2.66 32.38 10.27
C PRO A 32 -3.46 31.37 9.41
N LEU A 33 -3.10 31.20 8.14
CA LEU A 33 -3.57 30.10 7.29
C LEU A 33 -3.30 28.74 7.93
N PHE A 34 -2.13 28.58 8.56
CA PHE A 34 -1.75 27.31 9.15
C PHE A 34 -2.35 27.16 10.54
N THR A 35 -3.09 26.08 10.72
CA THR A 35 -3.75 25.75 11.98
C THR A 35 -3.55 24.28 12.29
N LYS A 36 -3.99 23.81 13.47
CA LYS A 36 -4.04 22.38 13.78
C LYS A 36 -4.81 21.53 12.75
N LYS A 37 -5.67 22.16 11.93
CA LYS A 37 -6.47 21.49 10.89
C LYS A 37 -5.96 21.75 9.46
N THR A 38 -5.07 22.71 9.28
CA THR A 38 -4.56 23.12 7.98
C THR A 38 -3.05 23.21 8.08
N LEU A 39 -2.37 22.15 7.68
CA LEU A 39 -0.90 22.11 7.63
C LEU A 39 -0.42 22.51 6.24
N PRO A 40 0.83 22.95 6.08
CA PRO A 40 1.46 23.07 4.77
C PRO A 40 1.46 21.72 4.06
N ASP A 41 1.10 21.72 2.77
CA ASP A 41 1.20 20.52 1.94
C ASP A 41 2.67 20.23 1.59
N LEU A 42 3.50 21.28 1.52
CA LEU A 42 4.94 21.23 1.32
C LEU A 42 5.62 22.38 2.06
N THR A 43 6.82 22.14 2.55
CA THR A 43 7.70 23.12 3.18
C THR A 43 9.08 23.06 2.53
N LEU A 44 9.55 24.19 1.99
CA LEU A 44 10.90 24.33 1.43
C LEU A 44 11.74 25.28 2.28
N ILE A 45 12.93 24.83 2.68
CA ILE A 45 13.87 25.56 3.52
C ILE A 45 15.08 25.94 2.67
N ASP A 46 15.20 27.24 2.37
CA ASP A 46 16.25 27.86 1.56
C ASP A 46 16.97 28.99 2.33
N ARG A 47 16.95 28.91 3.66
CA ARG A 47 17.72 29.76 4.56
C ARG A 47 18.01 29.06 5.87
N GLU A 48 18.92 29.62 6.65
CA GLU A 48 19.17 29.18 8.01
C GLU A 48 17.96 29.51 8.91
N LEU A 49 17.63 28.57 9.80
CA LEU A 49 16.52 28.67 10.75
C LEU A 49 17.07 28.72 12.18
N SER A 50 16.42 29.52 13.02
CA SER A 50 16.64 29.52 14.47
C SER A 50 16.02 28.30 15.14
N SER A 51 16.49 27.98 16.35
CA SER A 51 15.95 26.85 17.14
C SER A 51 14.45 26.99 17.42
N GLU A 52 13.95 28.23 17.59
CA GLU A 52 12.52 28.52 17.80
C GLU A 52 11.70 28.18 16.55
N GLU A 53 12.20 28.54 15.36
CA GLU A 53 11.55 28.21 14.08
C GLU A 53 11.53 26.71 13.82
N ILE A 54 12.63 26.01 14.11
CA ILE A 54 12.72 24.54 13.99
C ILE A 54 11.67 23.89 14.90
N SER A 55 11.58 24.32 16.15
CA SER A 55 10.58 23.80 17.10
C SER A 55 9.15 24.06 16.64
N HIS A 56 8.87 25.22 16.03
CA HIS A 56 7.55 25.48 15.46
C HIS A 56 7.23 24.53 14.29
N LEU A 57 8.18 24.33 13.38
CA LEU A 57 8.06 23.43 12.23
C LEU A 57 7.82 21.97 12.63
N GLU A 58 8.35 21.52 13.76
CA GLU A 58 8.08 20.16 14.26
C GLU A 58 6.59 19.87 14.41
N SER A 59 5.80 20.86 14.84
CA SER A 59 4.35 20.75 14.99
C SER A 59 3.58 20.99 13.69
N LEU A 60 4.20 21.69 12.74
CA LEU A 60 3.56 22.18 11.53
C LEU A 60 3.71 21.23 10.34
N CYS A 61 4.84 20.52 10.26
CA CYS A 61 5.19 19.69 9.12
C CYS A 61 4.98 18.20 9.38
N THR A 62 4.61 17.46 8.34
CA THR A 62 4.59 15.99 8.35
C THR A 62 5.86 15.41 7.74
N ALA A 63 6.11 14.12 7.98
CA ALA A 63 7.20 13.43 7.29
C ALA A 63 7.02 13.51 5.77
N TYR A 64 8.13 13.60 5.04
CA TYR A 64 8.23 13.72 3.58
C TYR A 64 7.70 15.01 2.94
N THR A 65 7.22 15.97 3.73
CA THR A 65 6.77 17.28 3.22
C THR A 65 7.78 18.39 3.48
N VAL A 66 9.00 18.05 3.93
CA VAL A 66 10.08 19.00 4.20
C VAL A 66 11.20 18.80 3.18
N VAL A 67 11.52 19.85 2.45
CA VAL A 67 12.59 19.91 1.47
C VAL A 67 13.57 21.02 1.85
N TYR A 68 14.86 20.84 1.59
CA TYR A 68 15.88 21.85 1.86
C TYR A 68 16.95 21.89 0.77
N THR A 69 17.55 23.07 0.55
CA THR A 69 18.34 23.34 -0.67
C THR A 69 19.85 23.23 -0.49
N SER A 70 20.34 23.27 0.76
CA SER A 70 21.77 23.26 1.07
C SER A 70 22.12 22.32 2.22
N ALA A 71 23.22 21.59 2.06
CA ALA A 71 23.82 20.79 3.13
C ALA A 71 24.30 21.64 4.31
N SER A 72 24.54 22.94 4.11
CA SER A 72 24.90 23.87 5.20
C SER A 72 23.78 24.02 6.23
N PHE A 73 22.53 23.71 5.87
CA PHE A 73 21.39 23.76 6.79
C PHE A 73 21.29 22.51 7.68
N GLU A 74 22.09 21.48 7.46
CA GLU A 74 22.14 20.27 8.30
C GLU A 74 22.96 20.53 9.60
N THR A 75 22.60 21.58 10.33
CA THR A 75 23.20 21.93 11.63
C THR A 75 22.88 20.87 12.68
N GLN A 76 23.57 20.90 13.83
CA GLN A 76 23.29 19.95 14.92
C GLN A 76 21.85 20.05 15.45
N GLU A 77 21.27 21.24 15.41
CA GLU A 77 19.88 21.49 15.83
C GLU A 77 18.88 21.02 14.76
N MET A 78 19.23 21.15 13.48
CA MET A 78 18.35 20.80 12.37
C MET A 78 18.32 19.29 12.09
N LYS A 79 19.41 18.57 12.39
CA LYS A 79 19.52 17.12 12.12
C LYS A 79 18.40 16.28 12.75
N PRO A 80 18.04 16.43 14.04
CA PRO A 80 16.90 15.73 14.63
C PRO A 80 15.59 16.01 13.89
N PHE A 81 15.33 17.28 13.56
CA PHE A 81 14.14 17.67 12.80
C PHE A 81 14.10 17.02 11.41
N LEU A 82 15.20 17.10 10.65
CA LEU A 82 15.29 16.46 9.34
C LEU A 82 15.14 14.94 9.44
N LYS A 83 15.64 14.31 10.51
CA LYS A 83 15.44 12.88 10.78
C LYS A 83 13.96 12.56 11.04
N MET A 84 13.29 13.34 11.89
CA MET A 84 11.85 13.20 12.19
C MET A 84 10.99 13.37 10.93
N LYS A 85 11.34 14.32 10.08
CA LYS A 85 10.54 14.69 8.90
C LYS A 85 10.98 13.97 7.62
N LEU A 86 12.00 13.11 7.67
CA LEU A 86 12.61 12.51 6.48
C LEU A 86 12.90 13.56 5.41
N GLY A 87 13.60 14.63 5.83
CA GLY A 87 13.86 15.80 5.01
C GLY A 87 14.58 15.45 3.72
N ILE A 88 14.11 16.00 2.60
CA ILE A 88 14.64 15.72 1.27
C ILE A 88 15.55 16.86 0.84
N ARG A 89 16.81 16.56 0.54
CA ARG A 89 17.73 17.57 -0.02
C ARG A 89 17.58 17.66 -1.53
N ILE A 90 17.40 18.89 -2.03
CA ILE A 90 17.47 19.19 -3.47
C ILE A 90 18.53 20.27 -3.72
N SER A 91 18.92 20.47 -4.98
CA SER A 91 19.67 21.68 -5.35
C SER A 91 18.72 22.84 -5.63
N GLU A 92 19.21 24.08 -5.49
CA GLU A 92 18.43 25.29 -5.85
C GLU A 92 17.91 25.26 -7.30
N ALA A 93 18.69 24.68 -8.22
CA ALA A 93 18.30 24.53 -9.62
C ALA A 93 17.03 23.68 -9.83
N ASN A 94 16.67 22.84 -8.85
CA ASN A 94 15.52 21.94 -8.93
C ASN A 94 14.26 22.51 -8.28
N ILE A 95 14.30 23.72 -7.70
CA ILE A 95 13.16 24.31 -7.00
C ILE A 95 11.97 24.52 -7.95
N GLN A 96 12.21 25.00 -9.17
CA GLN A 96 11.13 25.15 -10.16
C GLN A 96 10.47 23.81 -10.48
N GLY A 97 11.27 22.76 -10.70
CA GLY A 97 10.75 21.41 -10.95
C GLY A 97 9.97 20.84 -9.77
N LEU A 98 10.32 21.18 -8.53
CA LEU A 98 9.54 20.81 -7.35
C LEU A 98 8.17 21.53 -7.35
N ILE A 99 8.16 22.84 -7.61
CA ILE A 99 6.94 23.66 -7.68
C ILE A 99 5.98 23.13 -8.75
N ASP A 100 6.49 22.81 -9.94
CA ASP A 100 5.70 22.29 -11.06
C ASP A 100 5.05 20.94 -10.72
N ASN A 101 5.77 20.06 -10.01
CA ASN A 101 5.29 18.73 -9.66
C ASN A 101 4.40 18.69 -8.41
N ALA A 102 4.56 19.63 -7.48
CA ALA A 102 3.82 19.65 -6.22
C ALA A 102 2.31 19.81 -6.42
N VAL A 103 1.89 20.70 -7.33
CA VAL A 103 0.45 20.93 -7.61
C VAL A 103 -0.20 19.71 -8.27
N LEU A 104 0.56 18.93 -9.04
CA LEU A 104 0.09 17.69 -9.65
C LEU A 104 -0.06 16.56 -8.62
N SER A 105 0.56 16.71 -7.44
CA SER A 105 0.73 15.63 -6.47
C SER A 105 -0.24 15.67 -5.29
N PHE A 106 -0.88 16.82 -5.02
CA PHE A 106 -1.69 17.01 -3.82
C PHE A 106 -3.02 17.71 -4.12
N GLY A 107 -4.11 17.18 -3.55
CA GLY A 107 -5.41 17.89 -3.49
C GLY A 107 -6.34 17.71 -4.70
N ARG A 108 -6.34 16.55 -5.36
CA ARG A 108 -7.42 16.16 -6.28
C ARG A 108 -8.03 14.84 -5.86
N LYS A 109 -9.28 14.59 -6.27
CA LYS A 109 -9.97 13.31 -6.04
C LYS A 109 -9.13 12.21 -6.69
N SER A 110 -8.44 11.45 -5.86
CA SER A 110 -7.57 10.41 -6.37
C SER A 110 -8.39 9.23 -6.88
N VAL A 111 -8.03 8.75 -8.05
CA VAL A 111 -8.55 7.57 -8.72
C VAL A 111 -7.50 6.49 -8.55
N PHE A 112 -7.87 5.47 -7.78
CA PHE A 112 -7.08 4.28 -7.55
C PHE A 112 -8.00 3.09 -7.73
N GLY A 113 -7.55 2.09 -8.48
CA GLY A 113 -8.29 0.86 -8.65
C GLY A 113 -7.62 -0.04 -9.65
N LYS A 114 -8.38 -1.04 -10.10
CA LYS A 114 -7.92 -2.00 -11.10
C LYS A 114 -9.05 -2.39 -12.02
N HIS A 115 -8.73 -2.70 -13.26
CA HIS A 115 -9.65 -3.47 -14.09
C HIS A 115 -9.44 -4.95 -13.79
N PRO A 116 -10.45 -5.62 -13.20
CA PRO A 116 -10.34 -7.03 -12.82
C PRO A 116 -10.39 -7.95 -14.04
N VAL A 117 -10.00 -9.21 -13.85
CA VAL A 117 -10.00 -10.23 -14.91
C VAL A 117 -11.38 -10.44 -15.55
N ASN A 118 -12.47 -10.35 -14.76
CA ASN A 118 -13.84 -10.49 -15.29
C ASN A 118 -14.27 -9.34 -16.24
N SER A 119 -13.44 -8.30 -16.37
CA SER A 119 -13.65 -7.22 -17.35
C SER A 119 -12.88 -7.43 -18.65
N MET A 120 -12.09 -8.50 -18.77
CA MET A 120 -11.31 -8.83 -19.98
C MET A 120 -12.17 -9.51 -21.04
N HIS A 121 -11.97 -9.12 -22.29
CA HIS A 121 -12.53 -9.79 -23.45
C HIS A 121 -11.38 -10.27 -24.36
N VAL A 122 -11.37 -11.57 -24.67
CA VAL A 122 -10.45 -12.17 -25.63
C VAL A 122 -10.97 -11.92 -27.05
N SER A 123 -10.06 -11.64 -28.00
CA SER A 123 -10.40 -11.48 -29.41
C SER A 123 -11.08 -12.73 -29.96
N GLU A 124 -12.17 -12.57 -30.71
CA GLU A 124 -12.86 -13.67 -31.41
C GLU A 124 -11.97 -14.37 -32.45
N THR A 125 -10.88 -13.71 -32.88
CA THR A 125 -9.91 -14.28 -33.83
C THR A 125 -8.79 -15.07 -33.16
N PHE A 126 -8.72 -15.10 -31.83
CA PHE A 126 -7.71 -15.87 -31.11
C PHE A 126 -8.04 -17.37 -31.19
N ALA A 127 -7.16 -18.14 -31.83
CA ALA A 127 -7.38 -19.57 -32.09
C ALA A 127 -6.71 -20.51 -31.04
N GLY A 128 -6.04 -19.94 -30.04
CA GLY A 128 -5.38 -20.71 -28.97
C GLY A 128 -6.33 -21.15 -27.86
N SER A 129 -5.76 -21.74 -26.81
CA SER A 129 -6.52 -22.13 -25.62
C SER A 129 -6.71 -20.94 -24.68
N ILE A 130 -7.90 -20.83 -24.11
CA ILE A 130 -8.28 -19.81 -23.14
C ILE A 130 -8.67 -20.51 -21.83
N SER A 131 -8.04 -20.14 -20.72
CA SER A 131 -8.40 -20.62 -19.38
C SER A 131 -8.40 -19.48 -18.36
N PHE A 132 -9.29 -19.57 -17.37
CA PHE A 132 -9.35 -18.64 -16.25
C PHE A 132 -8.90 -19.34 -14.98
N GLU A 133 -7.93 -18.75 -14.28
CA GLU A 133 -7.47 -19.16 -12.95
C GLU A 133 -8.24 -18.38 -11.90
N GLY A 134 -9.48 -18.82 -11.64
CA GLY A 134 -10.43 -18.06 -10.83
C GLY A 134 -10.69 -16.67 -11.41
N ASN A 135 -10.77 -15.66 -10.55
CA ASN A 135 -10.82 -14.24 -10.92
C ASN A 135 -9.43 -13.58 -10.88
N SER A 136 -8.37 -14.36 -10.73
CA SER A 136 -7.00 -13.85 -10.53
C SER A 136 -6.26 -13.63 -11.85
N PHE A 137 -6.32 -14.61 -12.76
CA PHE A 137 -5.61 -14.56 -14.04
C PHE A 137 -6.41 -15.17 -15.19
N LEU A 138 -6.22 -14.59 -16.38
CA LEU A 138 -6.56 -15.15 -17.67
C LEU A 138 -5.30 -15.73 -18.31
N GLN A 139 -5.37 -16.95 -18.81
CA GLN A 139 -4.28 -17.61 -19.52
C GLN A 139 -4.66 -17.83 -20.99
N LEU A 140 -3.81 -17.33 -21.89
CA LEU A 140 -3.92 -17.49 -23.35
C LEU A 140 -2.69 -18.25 -23.83
N SER A 141 -2.87 -19.43 -24.42
CA SER A 141 -1.75 -20.25 -24.92
C SER A 141 -1.93 -20.64 -26.39
N GLY A 142 -0.87 -20.54 -27.18
CA GLY A 142 -0.85 -20.92 -28.59
C GLY A 142 -0.01 -19.99 -29.46
N GLU A 143 -0.28 -20.00 -30.76
CA GLU A 143 0.37 -19.13 -31.74
C GLU A 143 -0.35 -17.77 -31.82
N PHE A 144 0.42 -16.69 -31.67
CA PHE A 144 -0.03 -15.30 -31.74
C PHE A 144 0.31 -14.62 -33.09
N GLY A 145 0.99 -15.34 -33.99
CA GLY A 145 1.43 -14.84 -35.30
C GLY A 145 2.79 -14.13 -35.28
N ASP A 146 3.31 -13.79 -36.45
CA ASP A 146 4.64 -13.15 -36.59
C ASP A 146 4.63 -11.66 -36.23
N ASP A 147 3.49 -11.00 -36.47
CA ASP A 147 3.26 -9.58 -36.19
C ASP A 147 2.38 -9.40 -34.95
N PHE A 148 2.52 -8.25 -34.26
CA PHE A 148 1.66 -7.93 -33.12
C PHE A 148 0.19 -7.79 -33.54
N ALA A 149 -0.66 -8.68 -33.02
CA ALA A 149 -2.10 -8.64 -33.17
C ALA A 149 -2.79 -8.49 -31.81
N GLU A 150 -3.88 -7.72 -31.75
CA GLU A 150 -4.66 -7.56 -30.51
C GLU A 150 -5.32 -8.90 -30.13
N VAL A 151 -5.04 -9.37 -28.92
CA VAL A 151 -5.50 -10.67 -28.42
C VAL A 151 -6.54 -10.53 -27.32
N MET A 152 -6.57 -9.41 -26.62
CA MET A 152 -7.56 -9.11 -25.60
C MET A 152 -7.67 -7.61 -25.32
N ASN A 153 -8.81 -7.16 -24.78
CA ASN A 153 -8.99 -5.82 -24.24
C ASN A 153 -9.71 -5.83 -22.88
N TRP A 154 -9.59 -4.73 -22.14
CA TRP A 154 -10.47 -4.48 -20.99
C TRP A 154 -11.72 -3.73 -21.47
N ARG A 155 -12.88 -4.19 -21.02
CA ARG A 155 -14.20 -3.71 -21.46
C ARG A 155 -14.44 -2.23 -21.17
N TYR A 156 -13.90 -1.73 -20.07
CA TYR A 156 -14.18 -0.39 -19.57
C TYR A 156 -13.04 0.57 -19.90
N ASN A 157 -13.40 1.84 -20.10
CA ASN A 157 -12.44 2.91 -20.29
C ASN A 157 -12.00 3.49 -18.94
N LEU A 158 -10.74 3.91 -18.86
CA LEU A 158 -10.23 4.67 -17.72
C LEU A 158 -10.39 6.18 -17.96
N PRO A 159 -10.94 6.94 -17.00
CA PRO A 159 -10.95 8.40 -17.10
C PRO A 159 -9.52 8.94 -16.90
N LEU A 160 -9.12 9.87 -17.76
CA LEU A 160 -7.88 10.62 -17.64
C LEU A 160 -8.19 12.11 -17.55
N GLU A 161 -8.08 12.65 -16.34
CA GLU A 161 -8.36 14.05 -16.06
C GLU A 161 -7.16 14.95 -16.41
N VAL A 162 -7.46 16.21 -16.72
CA VAL A 162 -6.42 17.24 -16.95
C VAL A 162 -5.56 17.38 -15.69
N GLU A 163 -4.24 17.49 -15.88
CA GLU A 163 -3.25 17.66 -14.80
C GLU A 163 -3.26 16.55 -13.73
N THR A 164 -3.86 15.39 -14.00
CA THR A 164 -3.85 14.26 -13.05
C THR A 164 -3.33 13.02 -13.76
N PRO A 165 -1.99 12.87 -13.88
CA PRO A 165 -1.40 11.75 -14.58
C PRO A 165 -1.85 10.41 -13.99
N LEU A 166 -2.01 9.41 -14.86
CA LEU A 166 -2.43 8.06 -14.50
C LEU A 166 -1.28 7.09 -14.74
N GLU A 167 -0.87 6.41 -13.67
CA GLU A 167 0.01 5.24 -13.72
C GLU A 167 -0.81 4.01 -14.11
N LEU A 168 -0.23 3.14 -14.94
CA LEU A 168 -0.74 1.81 -15.21
C LEU A 168 0.30 0.75 -14.81
N TRP A 169 -0.17 -0.32 -14.15
CA TRP A 169 0.62 -1.49 -13.80
C TRP A 169 -0.15 -2.76 -14.15
N PRO A 170 0.12 -3.41 -15.30
CA PRO A 170 -0.46 -4.71 -15.62
C PRO A 170 0.27 -5.83 -14.86
N GLU A 171 -0.50 -6.72 -14.23
CA GLU A 171 -0.03 -8.01 -13.75
C GLU A 171 0.08 -8.98 -14.94
N TYR A 172 1.26 -9.51 -15.24
CA TYR A 172 1.41 -10.50 -16.31
C TYR A 172 2.68 -11.34 -16.17
N THR A 173 2.64 -12.56 -16.73
CA THR A 173 3.79 -13.43 -16.93
C THR A 173 3.75 -13.97 -18.36
N VAL A 174 4.92 -14.07 -18.98
CA VAL A 174 5.08 -14.57 -20.35
C VAL A 174 5.95 -15.84 -20.32
N TYR A 175 5.49 -16.88 -21.01
CA TYR A 175 6.24 -18.13 -21.18
C TYR A 175 6.39 -18.46 -22.67
N GLY A 176 7.54 -19.01 -23.05
CA GLY A 176 7.84 -19.38 -24.44
C GLY A 176 8.42 -18.22 -25.26
N GLU A 177 8.49 -18.40 -26.58
CA GLU A 177 9.03 -17.41 -27.51
C GLU A 177 7.91 -16.46 -27.98
N MET A 178 7.41 -15.64 -27.06
CA MET A 178 6.39 -14.64 -27.35
C MET A 178 6.70 -13.30 -26.71
N GLU A 179 6.09 -12.24 -27.25
CA GLU A 179 6.21 -10.87 -26.74
C GLU A 179 4.83 -10.22 -26.66
N ILE A 180 4.67 -9.28 -25.74
CA ILE A 180 3.46 -8.47 -25.62
C ILE A 180 3.74 -6.97 -25.77
N ILE A 181 2.72 -6.23 -26.19
CA ILE A 181 2.65 -4.77 -26.08
C ILE A 181 1.32 -4.36 -25.46
N LEU A 182 1.37 -3.33 -24.63
CA LEU A 182 0.17 -2.63 -24.17
C LEU A 182 -0.17 -1.54 -25.20
N VAL A 183 -1.41 -1.59 -25.68
CA VAL A 183 -1.97 -0.60 -26.60
C VAL A 183 -2.95 0.26 -25.83
N VAL A 184 -2.67 1.57 -25.78
CA VAL A 184 -3.55 2.56 -25.17
C VAL A 184 -4.14 3.44 -26.26
N ARG A 185 -5.46 3.48 -26.36
CA ARG A 185 -6.17 4.36 -27.28
C ARG A 185 -6.89 5.47 -26.52
N ARG A 186 -6.71 6.71 -26.97
CA ARG A 186 -7.25 7.90 -26.31
C ARG A 186 -8.52 8.37 -26.99
N MET A 187 -9.48 8.88 -26.22
CA MET A 187 -10.70 9.52 -26.70
C MET A 187 -10.96 10.78 -25.88
N ILE A 188 -11.23 11.90 -26.54
CA ILE A 188 -11.62 13.13 -25.82
C ILE A 188 -13.05 12.93 -25.25
N GLN A 189 -13.27 13.31 -24.00
CA GLN A 189 -14.59 13.17 -23.40
C GLN A 189 -15.61 14.05 -24.15
N GLY A 190 -16.74 13.45 -24.54
CA GLY A 190 -17.84 14.15 -25.22
C GLY A 190 -17.72 14.25 -26.74
N THR A 191 -16.68 13.67 -27.37
CA THR A 191 -16.59 13.58 -28.83
C THR A 191 -17.13 12.24 -29.33
N ALA A 192 -17.91 12.28 -30.42
CA ALA A 192 -18.41 11.07 -31.10
C ALA A 192 -17.36 10.48 -32.07
N ASP A 193 -16.39 11.29 -32.47
CA ASP A 193 -15.28 10.86 -33.32
C ASP A 193 -14.33 9.97 -32.52
N GLY A 194 -14.00 8.82 -33.12
CA GLY A 194 -13.27 7.73 -32.48
C GLY A 194 -11.86 8.07 -32.01
N TYR A 195 -11.11 7.04 -31.63
CA TYR A 195 -9.79 7.14 -31.01
C TYR A 195 -8.88 8.17 -31.69
N THR A 196 -8.46 9.18 -30.93
CA THR A 196 -7.70 10.33 -31.44
C THR A 196 -6.21 10.03 -31.59
N GLU A 197 -5.69 9.09 -30.77
CA GLU A 197 -4.28 8.74 -30.73
C GLU A 197 -4.10 7.33 -30.14
N LYS A 198 -3.06 6.62 -30.62
CA LYS A 198 -2.62 5.31 -30.14
C LYS A 198 -1.22 5.44 -29.54
N ILE A 199 -1.07 5.05 -28.28
CA ILE A 199 0.21 4.92 -27.59
C ILE A 199 0.52 3.42 -27.46
N ILE A 200 1.77 3.03 -27.73
CA ILE A 200 2.24 1.65 -27.60
C ILE A 200 3.33 1.63 -26.53
N TYR A 201 3.19 0.71 -25.58
CA TYR A 201 4.23 0.38 -24.61
C TYR A 201 4.70 -1.05 -24.87
N THR A 202 6.00 -1.21 -25.07
CA THR A 202 6.64 -2.52 -25.24
C THR A 202 6.71 -3.26 -23.92
N GLN A 203 6.92 -4.58 -23.95
CA GLN A 203 7.18 -5.37 -22.74
C GLN A 203 8.29 -4.77 -21.87
N LYS A 204 9.34 -4.22 -22.49
CA LYS A 204 10.43 -3.53 -21.79
C LYS A 204 9.95 -2.25 -21.08
N ASP A 205 9.07 -1.48 -21.72
CA ASP A 205 8.49 -0.29 -21.08
C ASP A 205 7.64 -0.68 -19.85
N LEU A 206 7.01 -1.85 -19.90
CA LEU A 206 6.18 -2.40 -18.82
C LEU A 206 7.00 -2.99 -17.66
N GLU A 207 8.34 -3.10 -17.74
CA GLU A 207 9.20 -3.42 -16.58
C GLU A 207 9.04 -2.41 -15.44
N ARG A 208 8.56 -1.21 -15.77
CA ARG A 208 8.20 -0.16 -14.82
C ARG A 208 6.75 0.29 -15.05
N PRO A 209 6.14 0.93 -14.06
CA PRO A 209 4.83 1.54 -14.24
C PRO A 209 4.88 2.61 -15.33
N VAL A 210 3.89 2.61 -16.21
CA VAL A 210 3.80 3.59 -17.31
C VAL A 210 2.87 4.72 -16.91
N VAL A 211 3.30 5.97 -17.15
CA VAL A 211 2.56 7.16 -16.72
C VAL A 211 2.03 7.92 -17.93
N ILE A 212 0.73 8.21 -17.92
CA ILE A 212 0.02 8.85 -19.01
C ILE A 212 -0.53 10.19 -18.53
N SER A 213 -0.24 11.27 -19.27
CA SER A 213 -0.76 12.62 -19.01
C SER A 213 -1.79 13.02 -20.06
N SER A 214 -2.84 13.74 -19.66
CA SER A 214 -3.83 14.32 -20.59
C SER A 214 -3.16 15.28 -21.59
N SER A 215 -3.72 15.35 -22.80
CA SER A 215 -3.29 16.29 -23.85
C SER A 215 -3.78 17.74 -23.63
N GLY A 216 -4.41 18.02 -22.48
CA GLY A 216 -5.02 19.32 -22.15
C GLY A 216 -6.54 19.30 -22.11
N ASN A 217 -7.18 18.18 -22.48
CA ASN A 217 -8.61 17.94 -22.33
C ASN A 217 -8.87 16.67 -21.51
N PRO A 218 -10.01 16.57 -20.80
CA PRO A 218 -10.42 15.30 -20.19
C PRO A 218 -10.57 14.21 -21.26
N GLU A 219 -10.05 13.03 -20.96
CA GLU A 219 -9.98 11.91 -21.90
C GLU A 219 -10.51 10.61 -21.27
N PHE A 220 -10.76 9.62 -22.14
CA PHE A 220 -10.94 8.23 -21.80
C PHE A 220 -9.83 7.39 -22.47
N LEU A 221 -9.30 6.42 -21.73
CA LEU A 221 -8.31 5.47 -22.21
C LEU A 221 -8.95 4.10 -22.37
N ALA A 222 -8.90 3.55 -23.59
CA ALA A 222 -9.21 2.15 -23.86
C ALA A 222 -7.91 1.35 -23.92
N LEU A 223 -7.88 0.21 -23.22
CA LEU A 223 -6.67 -0.59 -23.03
C LEU A 223 -6.81 -1.95 -23.70
N SER A 224 -5.78 -2.39 -24.41
CA SER A 224 -5.70 -3.74 -24.96
C SER A 224 -4.26 -4.28 -24.95
N ILE A 225 -4.15 -5.61 -25.01
CA ILE A 225 -2.87 -6.29 -25.20
C ILE A 225 -2.83 -6.83 -26.63
N ALA A 226 -1.71 -6.57 -27.31
CA ALA A 226 -1.34 -7.26 -28.52
C ALA A 226 -0.13 -8.16 -28.26
N ALA A 227 -0.10 -9.32 -28.92
CA ALA A 227 0.96 -10.30 -28.77
C ALA A 227 1.43 -10.82 -30.12
N ARG A 228 2.63 -11.40 -30.15
CA ARG A 228 3.22 -12.13 -31.28
C ARG A 228 4.09 -13.29 -30.78
N GLY A 229 4.43 -14.22 -31.65
CA GLY A 229 5.22 -15.41 -31.35
C GLY A 229 4.36 -16.59 -30.91
N ASN A 230 4.94 -17.51 -30.15
CA ASN A 230 4.27 -18.72 -29.68
C ASN A 230 4.61 -19.01 -28.22
N GLY A 231 3.59 -19.20 -27.39
CA GLY A 231 3.79 -19.35 -25.96
C GLY A 231 2.51 -19.26 -25.14
N THR A 232 2.66 -18.84 -23.88
CA THR A 232 1.56 -18.63 -22.93
C THR A 232 1.67 -17.24 -22.30
N LEU A 233 0.62 -16.43 -22.44
CA LEU A 233 0.41 -15.21 -21.66
C LEU A 233 -0.51 -15.53 -20.49
N ARG A 234 -0.03 -15.29 -19.27
CA ARG A 234 -0.84 -15.26 -18.05
C ARG A 234 -1.01 -13.79 -17.66
N ILE A 235 -2.23 -13.26 -17.67
CA ILE A 235 -2.51 -11.85 -17.43
C ILE A 235 -3.54 -11.66 -16.31
N GLY A 236 -3.19 -10.83 -15.33
CA GLY A 236 -4.02 -10.49 -14.19
C GLY A 236 -4.61 -9.09 -14.33
N SER A 237 -4.93 -8.46 -13.21
CA SER A 237 -5.53 -7.13 -13.23
C SER A 237 -4.58 -6.08 -13.80
N ILE A 238 -5.14 -5.02 -14.40
CA ILE A 238 -4.37 -3.79 -14.66
C ILE A 238 -4.74 -2.75 -13.63
N HIS A 239 -3.78 -2.40 -12.79
CA HIS A 239 -3.92 -1.36 -11.79
C HIS A 239 -3.76 0.01 -12.44
N TYR A 240 -4.55 0.96 -11.96
CA TYR A 240 -4.46 2.35 -12.37
C TYR A 240 -4.49 3.27 -11.15
N ARG A 241 -3.55 4.21 -11.10
CA ARG A 241 -3.35 5.08 -9.92
C ARG A 241 -2.97 6.46 -10.36
N ASN A 242 -3.52 7.50 -9.71
CA ASN A 242 -2.96 8.83 -9.90
C ASN A 242 -1.55 8.92 -9.34
N VAL A 243 -0.65 9.54 -10.10
CA VAL A 243 0.75 9.72 -9.70
C VAL A 243 0.93 11.05 -9.02
N ALA A 244 1.43 11.02 -7.78
CA ALA A 244 2.07 12.17 -7.16
C ALA A 244 3.56 12.17 -7.54
N LYS A 245 3.88 12.85 -8.65
CA LYS A 245 5.22 12.82 -9.28
C LYS A 245 6.31 13.17 -8.27
N GLY A 246 7.11 12.16 -7.93
CA GLY A 246 8.31 12.32 -7.09
C GLY A 246 8.06 12.53 -5.60
N ILE A 247 6.81 12.42 -5.12
CA ILE A 247 6.48 12.71 -3.72
C ILE A 247 6.00 11.47 -2.95
N GLY A 248 5.32 10.53 -3.60
CA GLY A 248 4.93 9.25 -3.02
C GLY A 248 3.68 8.65 -3.66
N LEU A 249 3.30 7.43 -3.25
CA LEU A 249 2.07 6.75 -3.66
C LEU A 249 1.00 6.87 -2.56
N PHE A 250 -0.23 7.22 -2.95
CA PHE A 250 -1.39 7.51 -2.08
C PHE A 250 -1.23 8.72 -1.14
N MET A 251 -0.04 8.93 -0.61
CA MET A 251 0.36 10.05 0.23
C MET A 251 1.87 10.31 0.09
N ALA A 252 2.33 11.48 0.53
CA ALA A 252 3.75 11.81 0.54
C ALA A 252 4.55 10.75 1.31
N GLY A 253 5.61 10.22 0.70
CA GLY A 253 6.45 9.16 1.24
C GLY A 253 5.88 7.75 1.18
N GLY A 254 4.66 7.55 0.66
CA GLY A 254 4.17 6.21 0.35
C GLY A 254 5.03 5.59 -0.74
N ARG A 255 5.40 4.33 -0.56
CA ARG A 255 6.31 3.59 -1.44
C ARG A 255 5.70 2.28 -1.88
N ARG A 256 6.30 1.70 -2.91
CA ARG A 256 5.96 0.42 -3.50
C ARG A 256 7.16 -0.51 -3.44
N PHE A 257 6.87 -1.78 -3.23
CA PHE A 257 7.70 -2.88 -3.67
C PHE A 257 6.93 -3.69 -4.72
N ALA A 258 7.63 -4.28 -5.68
CA ALA A 258 7.08 -5.24 -6.64
C ALA A 258 8.12 -6.34 -6.84
N ASP A 259 7.74 -7.60 -6.68
CA ASP A 259 8.64 -8.74 -6.89
C ASP A 259 8.81 -9.08 -8.37
N ALA A 260 9.60 -10.12 -8.66
CA ALA A 260 9.80 -10.62 -10.02
C ALA A 260 8.51 -11.06 -10.74
N ASP A 261 7.48 -11.46 -10.00
CA ASP A 261 6.16 -11.84 -10.52
C ASP A 261 5.20 -10.64 -10.66
N ARG A 262 5.72 -9.42 -10.44
CA ARG A 262 5.04 -8.13 -10.54
C ARG A 262 3.99 -7.92 -9.45
N GLU A 263 4.09 -8.67 -8.36
CA GLU A 263 3.18 -8.59 -7.23
C GLU A 263 3.58 -7.44 -6.31
N GLU A 264 2.66 -6.49 -6.14
CA GLU A 264 2.93 -5.27 -5.40
C GLU A 264 2.54 -5.40 -3.91
N PHE A 265 3.27 -4.69 -3.06
CA PHE A 265 2.72 -4.12 -1.83
C PHE A 265 3.15 -2.68 -1.67
N PHE A 266 2.39 -1.96 -0.85
CA PHE A 266 2.68 -0.59 -0.50
C PHE A 266 3.08 -0.48 0.95
N TYR A 267 4.00 0.44 1.23
CA TYR A 267 4.42 0.74 2.58
C TYR A 267 4.60 2.24 2.81
N TYR A 268 4.41 2.67 4.04
CA TYR A 268 4.62 4.05 4.48
C TYR A 268 5.24 4.04 5.87
N PHE A 269 6.32 4.80 6.07
CA PHE A 269 7.02 4.88 7.35
C PHE A 269 7.06 6.32 7.87
N ASN A 270 6.75 6.53 9.14
CA ASN A 270 6.84 7.85 9.77
C ASN A 270 7.65 7.77 11.07
N PRO A 271 8.81 8.44 11.15
CA PRO A 271 9.67 8.38 12.34
C PRO A 271 9.11 9.11 13.56
N MET A 272 8.10 9.97 13.38
CA MET A 272 7.45 10.73 14.46
C MET A 272 8.45 11.36 15.44
N ASP A 273 8.39 11.03 16.74
CA ASP A 273 9.22 11.61 17.79
C ASP A 273 10.56 10.87 18.00
N LEU A 274 10.88 9.88 17.16
CA LEU A 274 12.05 9.01 17.21
C LEU A 274 12.18 8.18 18.50
N LYS A 275 11.11 8.05 19.31
CA LYS A 275 11.14 7.30 20.56
C LYS A 275 10.40 5.96 20.42
N PRO A 276 10.81 4.89 21.11
CA PRO A 276 10.12 3.60 21.05
C PRO A 276 8.64 3.68 21.40
N PRO A 277 7.77 2.79 20.89
CA PRO A 277 8.08 1.71 19.93
C PRO A 277 7.83 2.11 18.47
N LEU A 278 8.32 1.29 17.53
CA LEU A 278 7.86 1.26 16.14
C LEU A 278 6.55 0.47 16.04
N ASN A 279 5.47 1.15 15.66
CA ASN A 279 4.14 0.55 15.53
C ASN A 279 3.83 0.22 14.06
N VAL A 280 3.84 -1.05 13.71
CA VAL A 280 3.58 -1.53 12.34
C VAL A 280 2.12 -1.98 12.24
N TYR A 281 1.39 -1.49 11.24
CA TYR A 281 0.01 -1.87 10.97
C TYR A 281 -0.15 -2.43 9.56
N PHE A 282 -0.72 -3.63 9.46
CA PHE A 282 -1.10 -4.27 8.21
C PHE A 282 -2.56 -3.94 7.90
N SER A 283 -2.81 -3.29 6.75
CA SER A 283 -4.16 -2.96 6.30
C SER A 283 -5.02 -4.21 6.10
N GLY A 284 -6.30 -4.10 6.43
CA GLY A 284 -7.30 -5.11 6.14
C GLY A 284 -7.68 -5.20 4.66
N TYR A 285 -8.63 -6.08 4.36
CA TYR A 285 -9.16 -6.26 3.01
C TYR A 285 -9.82 -4.98 2.49
N ARG A 286 -9.47 -4.56 1.27
CA ARG A 286 -10.05 -3.37 0.63
C ARG A 286 -9.92 -3.37 -0.90
N THR A 287 -11.03 -3.13 -1.57
CA THR A 287 -11.05 -2.98 -3.04
C THR A 287 -10.47 -1.65 -3.51
N ALA A 288 -10.68 -0.58 -2.74
CA ALA A 288 -10.04 0.71 -2.95
C ALA A 288 -8.62 0.69 -2.37
N GLU A 289 -7.62 0.76 -3.23
CA GLU A 289 -6.21 0.67 -2.85
C GLU A 289 -5.74 1.86 -2.01
N GLY A 290 -4.77 1.58 -1.12
CA GLY A 290 -4.14 2.57 -0.25
C GLY A 290 -4.11 2.15 1.21
N PHE A 291 -3.47 2.96 2.05
CA PHE A 291 -3.26 2.64 3.46
C PHE A 291 -4.53 2.76 4.31
N GLU A 292 -4.70 1.85 5.27
CA GLU A 292 -5.67 1.96 6.36
C GLU A 292 -5.00 2.53 7.63
N ALA A 293 -5.80 2.94 8.60
CA ALA A 293 -5.38 3.27 9.97
C ALA A 293 -4.36 4.41 10.14
N TYR A 294 -4.02 5.18 9.09
CA TYR A 294 -3.13 6.35 9.24
C TYR A 294 -3.52 7.29 10.39
N PRO A 295 -4.79 7.72 10.55
CA PRO A 295 -5.18 8.59 11.67
C PRO A 295 -4.97 7.93 13.03
N LEU A 296 -5.28 6.63 13.13
CA LEU A 296 -5.10 5.85 14.35
C LEU A 296 -3.62 5.78 14.72
N MET A 297 -2.77 5.29 13.81
CA MET A 297 -1.34 5.11 14.06
C MET A 297 -0.65 6.44 14.37
N LYS A 298 -1.02 7.52 13.67
CA LYS A 298 -0.51 8.86 13.97
C LYS A 298 -0.93 9.36 15.35
N SER A 299 -2.14 9.01 15.82
CA SER A 299 -2.64 9.43 17.12
C SER A 299 -1.93 8.78 18.31
N LEU A 300 -1.16 7.70 18.08
CA LEU A 300 -0.35 7.05 19.11
C LEU A 300 0.87 7.91 19.53
N GLY A 301 1.21 8.94 18.74
CA GLY A 301 2.33 9.84 19.05
C GLY A 301 3.70 9.17 18.99
N ALA A 302 3.80 8.01 18.35
CA ALA A 302 5.00 7.17 18.27
C ALA A 302 5.33 6.83 16.81
N PRO A 303 6.57 6.43 16.48
CA PRO A 303 6.95 6.00 15.15
C PRO A 303 6.02 4.89 14.65
N PHE A 304 5.67 4.92 13.36
CA PHE A 304 4.78 3.92 12.80
C PHE A 304 5.08 3.59 11.35
N MET A 305 4.65 2.40 10.95
CA MET A 305 4.73 1.90 9.58
C MET A 305 3.38 1.31 9.18
N LEU A 306 2.96 1.53 7.93
CA LEU A 306 1.73 0.98 7.36
C LEU A 306 2.09 0.09 6.18
N PHE A 307 1.44 -1.06 6.05
CA PHE A 307 1.47 -1.91 4.87
C PHE A 307 0.08 -2.01 4.22
N SER A 308 0.03 -2.17 2.91
CA SER A 308 -1.19 -2.42 2.14
C SER A 308 -0.90 -3.40 0.99
N ASP A 309 -1.78 -4.39 0.85
CA ASP A 309 -1.72 -5.40 -0.22
C ASP A 309 -2.82 -5.12 -1.27
N PRO A 310 -2.47 -4.70 -2.50
CA PRO A 310 -3.44 -4.38 -3.56
C PRO A 310 -3.85 -5.58 -4.42
N ARG A 311 -3.29 -6.77 -4.20
CA ARG A 311 -3.46 -7.93 -5.09
C ARG A 311 -4.87 -8.53 -4.99
N LEU A 312 -5.24 -9.39 -5.93
CA LEU A 312 -6.57 -10.04 -6.00
C LEU A 312 -7.71 -9.02 -5.96
N GLU A 313 -8.85 -9.30 -5.32
CA GLU A 313 -9.95 -8.34 -5.22
C GLU A 313 -9.60 -7.16 -4.29
N GLY A 314 -8.97 -7.45 -3.15
CA GLY A 314 -8.66 -6.45 -2.12
C GLY A 314 -7.59 -6.86 -1.11
N GLY A 315 -6.67 -7.72 -1.51
CA GLY A 315 -5.52 -8.19 -0.73
C GLY A 315 -5.38 -9.70 -0.74
N ALA A 316 -4.13 -10.18 -0.78
CA ALA A 316 -3.76 -11.58 -0.79
C ALA A 316 -3.06 -12.02 0.51
N PHE A 317 -3.52 -11.48 1.64
CA PHE A 317 -3.07 -11.84 2.99
C PHE A 317 -1.57 -11.62 3.24
N TYR A 318 -0.92 -10.79 2.40
CA TYR A 318 0.51 -10.55 2.42
C TYR A 318 1.37 -11.81 2.20
N LEU A 319 0.80 -12.92 1.69
CA LEU A 319 1.57 -14.09 1.26
C LEU A 319 2.07 -13.90 -0.16
N GLY A 320 3.27 -14.35 -0.48
CA GLY A 320 3.84 -14.14 -1.81
C GLY A 320 5.07 -15.00 -2.07
N SER A 321 5.86 -14.57 -3.04
CA SER A 321 7.20 -15.13 -3.27
C SER A 321 8.09 -14.94 -2.04
N GLU A 322 9.17 -15.71 -1.94
CA GLU A 322 10.18 -15.52 -0.89
C GLU A 322 10.70 -14.07 -0.89
N GLU A 323 10.96 -13.50 -2.08
CA GLU A 323 11.37 -12.10 -2.27
C GLU A 323 10.35 -11.12 -1.65
N TYR A 324 9.07 -11.30 -1.95
CA TYR A 324 7.98 -10.48 -1.42
C TYR A 324 7.93 -10.51 0.11
N GLU A 325 8.02 -11.70 0.69
CA GLU A 325 7.90 -11.86 2.13
C GLU A 325 9.16 -11.44 2.89
N GLU A 326 10.34 -11.66 2.33
CA GLU A 326 11.60 -11.18 2.90
C GLU A 326 11.65 -9.65 2.92
N GLU A 327 11.20 -8.99 1.86
CA GLU A 327 11.20 -7.54 1.80
C GLU A 327 10.30 -6.92 2.88
N ILE A 328 9.11 -7.47 3.15
CA ILE A 328 8.23 -6.96 4.21
C ILE A 328 8.94 -7.02 5.57
N ALA A 329 9.59 -8.14 5.90
CA ALA A 329 10.33 -8.28 7.14
C ALA A 329 11.55 -7.35 7.19
N SER A 330 12.30 -7.23 6.09
CA SER A 330 13.46 -6.33 5.98
C SER A 330 13.06 -4.89 6.20
N LEU A 331 11.99 -4.41 5.55
CA LEU A 331 11.52 -3.03 5.67
C LEU A 331 11.12 -2.65 7.10
N ILE A 332 10.55 -3.59 7.86
CA ILE A 332 10.24 -3.39 9.29
C ILE A 332 11.54 -3.23 10.09
N MET A 333 12.52 -4.11 9.85
CA MET A 333 13.81 -4.08 10.54
C MET A 333 14.65 -2.86 10.15
N ASP A 334 14.59 -2.42 8.90
CA ASP A 334 15.24 -1.20 8.40
C ASP A 334 14.64 0.05 9.04
N ALA A 335 13.32 0.10 9.20
CA ALA A 335 12.65 1.17 9.92
C ALA A 335 13.07 1.21 11.40
N ALA A 336 13.17 0.05 12.06
CA ALA A 336 13.67 -0.04 13.43
C ALA A 336 15.15 0.40 13.51
N ALA A 337 16.00 -0.05 12.60
CA ALA A 337 17.41 0.34 12.53
C ALA A 337 17.58 1.85 12.28
N TYR A 338 16.75 2.45 11.43
CA TYR A 338 16.71 3.89 11.21
C TYR A 338 16.44 4.67 12.51
N LEU A 339 15.53 4.15 13.33
CA LEU A 339 15.17 4.72 14.63
C LEU A 339 16.22 4.41 15.72
N GLY A 340 17.07 3.40 15.50
CA GLY A 340 18.01 2.89 16.50
C GLY A 340 17.34 1.94 17.50
N PHE A 341 16.23 1.31 17.11
CA PHE A 341 15.45 0.41 17.94
C PHE A 341 15.85 -1.04 17.74
N THR A 342 15.54 -1.86 18.73
CA THR A 342 15.65 -3.32 18.70
C THR A 342 14.29 -3.95 18.38
N LYS A 343 14.26 -5.27 18.13
CA LYS A 343 13.00 -6.00 17.92
C LYS A 343 12.05 -5.95 19.13
N ASP A 344 12.60 -5.80 20.33
CA ASP A 344 11.85 -5.63 21.59
C ASP A 344 11.22 -4.23 21.72
N GLU A 345 11.34 -3.40 20.67
CA GLU A 345 10.73 -2.08 20.57
C GLU A 345 9.83 -1.98 19.33
N ILE A 346 9.40 -3.12 18.79
CA ILE A 346 8.49 -3.23 17.64
C ILE A 346 7.15 -3.80 18.10
N ILE A 347 6.06 -3.22 17.62
CA ILE A 347 4.70 -3.75 17.78
C ILE A 347 4.13 -4.02 16.39
N LEU A 348 3.69 -5.25 16.12
CA LEU A 348 2.96 -5.59 14.90
C LEU A 348 1.46 -5.65 15.17
N SER A 349 0.65 -5.13 14.25
CA SER A 349 -0.79 -5.16 14.42
C SER A 349 -1.60 -5.18 13.12
N GLY A 350 -2.87 -5.54 13.25
CA GLY A 350 -3.82 -5.53 12.16
C GLY A 350 -5.20 -5.99 12.60
N ILE A 351 -6.18 -5.77 11.72
CA ILE A 351 -7.58 -6.17 11.93
C ILE A 351 -8.03 -6.99 10.72
N SER A 352 -8.80 -8.07 10.95
CA SER A 352 -9.28 -8.98 9.90
C SER A 352 -8.11 -9.51 9.05
N MET A 353 -8.07 -9.29 7.73
CA MET A 353 -6.94 -9.70 6.87
C MET A 353 -5.57 -9.22 7.39
N GLY A 354 -5.50 -8.02 7.99
CA GLY A 354 -4.26 -7.50 8.56
C GLY A 354 -3.70 -8.35 9.71
N THR A 355 -4.55 -9.13 10.39
CA THR A 355 -4.11 -10.05 11.45
C THR A 355 -3.22 -11.16 10.91
N TYR A 356 -3.46 -11.62 9.67
CA TYR A 356 -2.64 -12.64 9.04
C TYR A 356 -1.24 -12.09 8.80
N GLY A 357 -1.12 -10.90 8.19
CA GLY A 357 0.17 -10.24 8.00
C GLY A 357 0.90 -9.99 9.33
N ALA A 358 0.23 -9.35 10.29
CA ALA A 358 0.82 -9.07 11.60
C ALA A 358 1.34 -10.33 12.32
N THR A 359 0.58 -11.43 12.26
CA THR A 359 0.93 -12.67 12.95
C THR A 359 2.00 -13.46 12.19
N TYR A 360 1.86 -13.61 10.87
CA TYR A 360 2.83 -14.31 10.05
C TYR A 360 4.22 -13.64 10.10
N TYR A 361 4.28 -12.32 9.91
CA TYR A 361 5.56 -11.60 9.97
C TYR A 361 6.14 -11.48 11.39
N SER A 362 5.33 -11.68 12.44
CA SER A 362 5.86 -11.78 13.81
C SER A 362 6.83 -12.95 13.98
N THR A 363 6.66 -14.03 13.20
CA THR A 363 7.57 -15.20 13.21
C THR A 363 8.96 -14.86 12.66
N LYS A 364 9.05 -13.85 11.80
CA LYS A 364 10.29 -13.39 11.16
C LYS A 364 10.95 -12.23 11.93
N VAL A 365 10.13 -11.32 12.47
CA VAL A 365 10.58 -10.11 13.19
C VAL A 365 10.84 -10.38 14.68
N LEU A 366 10.06 -11.27 15.30
CA LEU A 366 10.03 -11.55 16.74
C LEU A 366 9.87 -10.26 17.59
N PRO A 367 8.74 -9.54 17.41
CA PRO A 367 8.49 -8.23 18.02
C PRO A 367 8.23 -8.33 19.54
N HIS A 368 8.20 -7.18 20.22
CA HIS A 368 7.74 -7.07 21.62
C HIS A 368 6.28 -7.49 21.77
N ALA A 369 5.41 -7.01 20.88
CA ALA A 369 3.98 -7.30 20.96
C ALA A 369 3.33 -7.51 19.59
N VAL A 370 2.32 -8.37 19.57
CA VAL A 370 1.39 -8.58 18.46
C VAL A 370 -0.01 -8.23 18.92
N ILE A 371 -0.61 -7.19 18.34
CA ILE A 371 -1.96 -6.72 18.69
C ILE A 371 -2.88 -6.98 17.50
N ILE A 372 -3.84 -7.89 17.66
CA ILE A 372 -4.69 -8.33 16.56
C ILE A 372 -6.17 -8.34 16.94
N ALA A 373 -7.02 -8.06 15.96
CA ALA A 373 -8.46 -8.05 16.12
C ALA A 373 -9.16 -8.81 15.00
N LYS A 374 -10.12 -9.68 15.36
CA LYS A 374 -10.83 -10.57 14.43
C LYS A 374 -9.83 -11.44 13.64
N PRO A 375 -9.08 -12.30 14.35
CA PRO A 375 -7.99 -13.06 13.76
C PRO A 375 -8.48 -13.95 12.61
N LEU A 376 -7.76 -13.92 11.51
CA LEU A 376 -7.88 -14.81 10.36
C LEU A 376 -6.52 -15.52 10.22
N MET A 377 -6.44 -16.81 10.55
CA MET A 377 -5.17 -17.56 10.66
C MET A 377 -5.13 -18.78 9.74
N SER A 378 -6.29 -19.40 9.49
CA SER A 378 -6.42 -20.59 8.65
C SER A 378 -7.01 -20.20 7.29
N ALA A 379 -6.17 -19.66 6.40
CA ALA A 379 -6.61 -19.15 5.09
C ALA A 379 -7.31 -20.20 4.21
N GLY A 380 -6.86 -21.46 4.27
CA GLY A 380 -7.53 -22.58 3.59
C GLY A 380 -8.91 -22.86 4.18
N ASN A 381 -9.07 -22.83 5.51
CA ASN A 381 -10.37 -23.00 6.15
C ASN A 381 -11.33 -21.86 5.81
N ILE A 382 -10.85 -20.62 5.71
CA ILE A 382 -11.65 -19.48 5.28
C ILE A 382 -12.24 -19.74 3.88
N ALA A 383 -11.41 -20.20 2.94
CA ALA A 383 -11.86 -20.58 1.60
C ALA A 383 -12.87 -21.74 1.61
N ASN A 384 -12.66 -22.76 2.46
CA ASN A 384 -13.56 -23.89 2.61
C ASN A 384 -14.92 -23.49 3.24
N ASN A 385 -14.91 -22.55 4.19
CA ASN A 385 -16.09 -22.08 4.89
C ASN A 385 -17.08 -21.35 3.98
N LEU A 386 -16.62 -20.78 2.86
CA LEU A 386 -17.49 -20.22 1.82
C LEU A 386 -18.53 -21.23 1.32
N ARG A 387 -18.15 -22.52 1.20
CA ARG A 387 -19.04 -23.57 0.68
C ARG A 387 -20.14 -23.98 1.67
N SER A 388 -19.92 -23.81 2.97
CA SER A 388 -20.72 -24.50 4.01
C SER A 388 -21.29 -23.58 5.09
N ILE A 389 -20.61 -22.49 5.42
CA ILE A 389 -20.95 -21.59 6.54
C ILE A 389 -21.37 -20.20 6.04
N ARG A 390 -20.71 -19.71 4.97
CA ARG A 390 -20.95 -18.38 4.39
C ARG A 390 -21.16 -18.42 2.87
N PRO A 391 -22.24 -19.04 2.35
CA PRO A 391 -22.48 -18.99 0.91
C PRO A 391 -22.69 -17.55 0.43
N ASN A 392 -21.98 -17.17 -0.65
CA ASN A 392 -22.03 -15.85 -1.32
C ASN A 392 -21.40 -14.66 -0.55
N ASP A 393 -20.36 -14.89 0.25
CA ASP A 393 -19.67 -13.81 0.96
C ASP A 393 -18.15 -14.07 1.01
N PHE A 394 -17.34 -13.13 0.51
CA PHE A 394 -15.87 -13.21 0.41
C PHE A 394 -15.32 -14.30 -0.53
N GLU A 395 -15.79 -14.30 -1.77
CA GLU A 395 -15.38 -15.24 -2.83
C GLU A 395 -13.89 -15.17 -3.16
N THR A 396 -13.25 -14.01 -2.95
CA THR A 396 -11.80 -13.82 -3.11
C THR A 396 -10.94 -14.78 -2.26
N SER A 397 -11.51 -15.44 -1.24
CA SER A 397 -10.80 -16.50 -0.49
C SER A 397 -10.51 -17.73 -1.33
N LEU A 398 -11.36 -18.07 -2.32
CA LEU A 398 -11.08 -19.15 -3.27
C LEU A 398 -9.95 -18.78 -4.23
N ASP A 399 -9.92 -17.51 -4.66
CA ASP A 399 -8.83 -16.97 -5.48
C ASP A 399 -7.51 -16.98 -4.72
N LEU A 400 -7.54 -16.65 -3.42
CA LEU A 400 -6.38 -16.76 -2.54
C LEU A 400 -5.87 -18.22 -2.45
N LEU A 401 -6.76 -19.19 -2.26
CA LEU A 401 -6.39 -20.60 -2.24
C LEU A 401 -5.79 -21.06 -3.58
N LEU A 402 -6.46 -20.74 -4.70
CA LEU A 402 -5.97 -21.09 -6.04
C LEU A 402 -4.62 -20.45 -6.36
N LYS A 403 -4.41 -19.20 -5.96
CA LYS A 403 -3.15 -18.49 -6.16
C LYS A 403 -1.98 -19.20 -5.48
N ASN A 404 -2.17 -19.68 -4.25
CA ASN A 404 -1.10 -20.27 -3.45
C ASN A 404 -0.91 -21.78 -3.71
N GLU A 405 -1.99 -22.51 -3.96
CA GLU A 405 -1.96 -23.98 -4.02
C GLU A 405 -2.25 -24.56 -5.41
N GLN A 406 -2.77 -23.75 -6.34
CA GLN A 406 -3.25 -24.19 -7.67
C GLN A 406 -4.24 -25.37 -7.61
N ASP A 407 -4.91 -25.53 -6.46
CA ASP A 407 -5.76 -26.66 -6.14
C ASP A 407 -6.80 -26.24 -5.08
N GLN A 408 -7.90 -26.98 -4.97
CA GLN A 408 -8.98 -26.77 -3.99
C GLN A 408 -9.33 -28.05 -3.22
N THR A 409 -8.47 -29.06 -3.27
CA THR A 409 -8.61 -30.30 -2.50
C THR A 409 -8.52 -30.04 -0.99
N PRO A 410 -9.06 -30.94 -0.15
CA PRO A 410 -8.84 -30.89 1.30
C PRO A 410 -7.34 -30.84 1.67
N GLU A 411 -6.48 -31.51 0.90
CA GLU A 411 -5.04 -31.49 1.09
C GLU A 411 -4.43 -30.12 0.78
N ALA A 412 -4.92 -29.41 -0.24
CA ALA A 412 -4.53 -28.03 -0.55
C ALA A 412 -4.95 -27.06 0.54
N ILE A 413 -6.19 -27.17 1.03
CA ILE A 413 -6.69 -26.40 2.18
C ILE A 413 -5.77 -26.57 3.40
N GLU A 414 -5.38 -27.80 3.70
CA GLU A 414 -4.51 -28.09 4.84
C GLU A 414 -3.06 -27.62 4.63
N ARG A 415 -2.51 -27.71 3.42
CA ARG A 415 -1.19 -27.12 3.10
C ARG A 415 -1.21 -25.60 3.30
N MET A 416 -2.26 -24.94 2.81
CA MET A 416 -2.41 -23.50 2.96
C MET A 416 -2.54 -23.07 4.42
N ASN A 417 -3.31 -23.80 5.24
CA ASN A 417 -3.40 -23.52 6.68
C ASN A 417 -2.04 -23.67 7.37
N ARG A 418 -1.28 -24.72 7.01
CA ARG A 418 0.02 -25.00 7.61
C ARG A 418 1.07 -23.90 7.38
N VAL A 419 0.93 -23.06 6.36
CA VAL A 419 1.83 -21.90 6.15
C VAL A 419 1.91 -21.03 7.40
N MET A 420 0.77 -20.68 8.01
CA MET A 420 0.74 -19.90 9.25
C MET A 420 1.19 -20.73 10.45
N TRP A 421 0.63 -21.93 10.60
CA TRP A 421 0.80 -22.73 11.82
C TRP A 421 2.21 -23.29 11.96
N ASP A 422 2.83 -23.75 10.88
CA ASP A 422 4.22 -24.22 10.88
C ASP A 422 5.18 -23.07 11.21
N ALA A 423 4.90 -21.85 10.72
CA ALA A 423 5.70 -20.66 11.01
C ALA A 423 5.59 -20.23 12.49
N LEU A 424 4.37 -20.21 13.04
CA LEU A 424 4.16 -19.98 14.48
C LEU A 424 4.83 -21.05 15.33
N ASP A 425 4.72 -22.31 14.90
CA ASP A 425 5.27 -23.42 15.65
C ASP A 425 6.80 -23.42 15.64
N ALA A 426 7.44 -22.92 14.59
CA ALA A 426 8.89 -22.78 14.50
C ALA A 426 9.47 -21.58 15.27
N ALA A 427 8.68 -20.53 15.51
CA ALA A 427 9.18 -19.26 16.06
C ALA A 427 9.30 -19.22 17.60
N ASP A 428 10.33 -18.53 18.10
CA ASP A 428 10.54 -18.29 19.54
C ASP A 428 9.94 -16.95 19.98
N PHE A 429 8.74 -17.03 20.54
CA PHE A 429 7.99 -15.89 21.07
C PHE A 429 8.20 -15.67 22.58
N SER A 430 9.30 -16.16 23.16
CA SER A 430 9.60 -15.99 24.60
C SER A 430 9.63 -14.53 25.08
N HIS A 431 9.84 -13.58 24.17
CA HIS A 431 9.85 -12.13 24.41
C HIS A 431 8.68 -11.38 23.77
N THR A 432 7.69 -12.10 23.24
CA THR A 432 6.55 -11.51 22.54
C THR A 432 5.28 -11.70 23.34
N GLU A 433 4.51 -10.63 23.54
CA GLU A 433 3.15 -10.73 24.06
C GLU A 433 2.08 -10.64 22.96
N PHE A 434 0.95 -11.31 23.16
CA PHE A 434 -0.17 -11.32 22.23
C PHE A 434 -1.42 -10.71 22.86
N ALA A 435 -1.96 -9.68 22.21
CA ALA A 435 -3.19 -9.01 22.57
C ALA A 435 -4.27 -9.28 21.51
N ILE A 436 -5.26 -10.10 21.83
CA ILE A 436 -6.21 -10.63 20.84
C ILE A 436 -7.65 -10.27 21.18
N SER A 437 -8.32 -9.51 20.31
CA SER A 437 -9.79 -9.42 20.32
C SER A 437 -10.38 -10.28 19.22
N TYR A 438 -11.45 -11.02 19.52
CA TYR A 438 -12.02 -11.98 18.58
C TYR A 438 -13.54 -12.03 18.66
N MET A 439 -14.17 -12.50 17.60
CA MET A 439 -15.60 -12.73 17.54
C MET A 439 -15.90 -14.16 18.02
N ILE A 440 -16.79 -14.30 19.01
CA ILE A 440 -17.15 -15.62 19.58
C ILE A 440 -17.87 -16.49 18.55
N HIS A 441 -18.60 -15.87 17.62
CA HIS A 441 -19.30 -16.55 16.53
C HIS A 441 -18.73 -16.17 15.17
N ASP A 442 -17.41 -15.93 15.09
CA ASP A 442 -16.75 -15.64 13.82
C ASP A 442 -17.11 -16.69 12.79
N ASP A 443 -17.46 -16.27 11.60
CA ASP A 443 -17.96 -17.12 10.52
C ASP A 443 -16.98 -17.21 9.34
N TYR A 444 -15.84 -16.51 9.41
CA TYR A 444 -14.70 -16.71 8.51
C TYR A 444 -13.75 -17.77 9.08
N ASP A 445 -13.23 -17.53 10.28
CA ASP A 445 -12.26 -18.39 10.95
C ASP A 445 -12.69 -18.66 12.40
N ARG A 446 -13.58 -19.65 12.54
CA ARG A 446 -14.28 -20.00 13.79
C ARG A 446 -13.36 -20.39 14.93
N THR A 447 -12.21 -20.98 14.60
CA THR A 447 -11.31 -21.60 15.58
C THR A 447 -10.05 -20.79 15.80
N ALA A 448 -9.80 -19.73 15.01
CA ALA A 448 -8.60 -18.89 15.06
C ALA A 448 -8.07 -18.61 16.47
N TYR A 449 -8.92 -18.11 17.38
CA TYR A 449 -8.46 -17.79 18.75
C TYR A 449 -8.12 -19.05 19.56
N ALA A 450 -8.90 -20.12 19.45
CA ALA A 450 -8.61 -21.37 20.14
C ALA A 450 -7.32 -22.02 19.62
N ASP A 451 -7.14 -22.04 18.30
CA ASP A 451 -5.96 -22.60 17.65
C ASP A 451 -4.69 -21.78 17.98
N LEU A 452 -4.80 -20.45 18.05
CA LEU A 452 -3.72 -19.57 18.54
C LEU A 452 -3.35 -19.89 19.99
N LEU A 453 -4.33 -20.09 20.88
CA LEU A 453 -4.06 -20.50 22.26
C LEU A 453 -3.38 -21.88 22.33
N ASP A 454 -3.75 -22.82 21.46
CA ASP A 454 -3.16 -24.16 21.45
C ASP A 454 -1.74 -24.20 20.88
N SER A 455 -1.42 -23.34 19.90
CA SER A 455 -0.05 -23.18 19.35
C SER A 455 0.85 -22.38 20.30
N LEU A 456 0.40 -21.21 20.76
CA LEU A 456 1.19 -20.30 21.58
C LEU A 456 1.20 -20.69 23.06
N GLY A 457 0.07 -21.12 23.64
CA GLY A 457 -0.09 -21.36 25.08
C GLY A 457 0.69 -22.54 25.64
N LYS A 458 1.27 -23.40 24.78
CA LYS A 458 2.23 -24.45 25.17
C LYS A 458 3.59 -23.86 25.60
N ARG A 459 3.82 -22.59 25.27
CA ARG A 459 5.03 -21.82 25.55
C ARG A 459 4.62 -20.79 26.61
N ASN A 460 5.52 -20.44 27.53
CA ASN A 460 5.22 -19.52 28.63
C ASN A 460 5.12 -18.06 28.12
N ILE A 461 4.16 -17.81 27.23
CA ILE A 461 3.90 -16.59 26.48
C ILE A 461 2.73 -15.85 27.13
N SER A 462 2.85 -14.53 27.23
CA SER A 462 1.75 -13.67 27.69
C SER A 462 0.71 -13.51 26.58
N ILE A 463 -0.46 -14.11 26.76
CA ILE A 463 -1.60 -13.96 25.84
C ILE A 463 -2.77 -13.41 26.64
N TYR A 464 -3.35 -12.30 26.19
CA TYR A 464 -4.59 -11.79 26.76
C TYR A 464 -5.65 -11.57 25.68
N GLY A 465 -6.80 -12.18 25.90
CA GLY A 465 -7.88 -12.26 24.91
C GLY A 465 -9.18 -11.62 25.37
N LYS A 466 -9.91 -10.98 24.46
CA LYS A 466 -11.29 -10.52 24.69
C LYS A 466 -12.23 -10.97 23.58
N GLY A 467 -13.14 -11.87 23.94
CA GLY A 467 -14.24 -12.28 23.08
C GLY A 467 -15.37 -11.24 23.04
N VAL A 468 -15.88 -10.98 21.84
CA VAL A 468 -17.08 -10.17 21.57
C VAL A 468 -18.13 -11.06 20.90
N ILE A 469 -19.38 -10.98 21.35
CA ILE A 469 -20.48 -11.77 20.79
C ILE A 469 -20.85 -11.22 19.41
N GLY A 470 -20.92 -12.10 18.41
CA GLY A 470 -21.35 -11.76 17.06
C GLY A 470 -20.56 -12.53 15.99
N ARG A 471 -21.02 -12.43 14.74
CA ARG A 471 -20.30 -12.83 13.52
C ARG A 471 -19.21 -11.81 13.20
N HIS A 472 -18.35 -12.09 12.23
CA HIS A 472 -17.14 -11.30 11.97
C HIS A 472 -17.39 -9.79 11.81
N ASN A 473 -18.51 -9.39 11.20
CA ASN A 473 -18.86 -7.99 10.95
C ASN A 473 -19.86 -7.41 11.96
N ASP A 474 -20.29 -8.19 12.95
CA ASP A 474 -21.16 -7.71 14.02
C ASP A 474 -20.31 -6.95 15.07
N ASN A 475 -20.89 -5.90 15.68
CA ASN A 475 -20.30 -5.16 16.81
C ASN A 475 -18.81 -4.77 16.64
N THR A 476 -18.43 -4.37 15.42
CA THR A 476 -17.06 -3.96 15.07
C THR A 476 -16.50 -2.89 16.00
N ASP A 477 -17.33 -1.94 16.42
CA ASP A 477 -16.92 -0.87 17.33
C ASP A 477 -16.32 -1.43 18.62
N ALA A 478 -16.99 -2.38 19.30
CA ALA A 478 -16.49 -2.93 20.56
C ALA A 478 -15.12 -3.62 20.40
N VAL A 479 -14.90 -4.28 19.25
CA VAL A 479 -13.64 -4.95 18.93
C VAL A 479 -12.53 -3.91 18.69
N VAL A 480 -12.80 -2.88 17.89
CA VAL A 480 -11.84 -1.81 17.59
C VAL A 480 -11.48 -1.03 18.85
N HIS A 481 -12.46 -0.70 19.70
CA HIS A 481 -12.19 -0.02 20.99
C HIS A 481 -11.30 -0.85 21.91
N TRP A 482 -11.46 -2.19 21.92
CA TRP A 482 -10.58 -3.06 22.68
C TRP A 482 -9.17 -3.10 22.10
N PHE A 483 -9.05 -3.20 20.77
CA PHE A 483 -7.77 -3.14 20.05
C PHE A 483 -7.00 -1.85 20.38
N GLU A 484 -7.66 -0.70 20.33
CA GLU A 484 -7.06 0.58 20.74
C GLU A 484 -6.68 0.61 22.23
N SER A 485 -7.51 0.02 23.08
CA SER A 485 -7.23 -0.05 24.53
C SER A 485 -6.01 -0.92 24.82
N ALA A 486 -5.82 -2.03 24.11
CA ALA A 486 -4.63 -2.87 24.19
C ALA A 486 -3.38 -2.09 23.77
N TYR A 487 -3.46 -1.36 22.65
CA TYR A 487 -2.40 -0.45 22.21
C TYR A 487 -2.01 0.54 23.30
N ASN A 488 -2.97 1.30 23.81
CA ASN A 488 -2.72 2.32 24.84
C ASN A 488 -2.18 1.71 26.13
N LYS A 489 -2.58 0.48 26.48
CA LYS A 489 -2.04 -0.23 27.64
C LYS A 489 -0.55 -0.53 27.44
N ILE A 490 -0.18 -1.17 26.33
CA ILE A 490 1.21 -1.55 26.04
C ILE A 490 2.10 -0.31 25.95
N LEU A 491 1.67 0.72 25.22
CA LEU A 491 2.40 1.98 25.09
C LEU A 491 2.67 2.64 26.44
N ARG A 492 1.69 2.63 27.34
CA ARG A 492 1.83 3.20 28.68
C ARG A 492 2.71 2.35 29.59
N ASP A 493 2.40 1.06 29.68
CA ASP A 493 2.97 0.18 30.71
C ASP A 493 4.43 -0.19 30.37
N ASP A 494 4.76 -0.35 29.09
CA ASP A 494 6.06 -0.88 28.65
C ASP A 494 6.98 0.21 28.07
N PHE A 495 6.40 1.26 27.47
CA PHE A 495 7.15 2.34 26.81
C PHE A 495 6.97 3.72 27.47
N GLY A 496 6.21 3.80 28.57
CA GLY A 496 6.03 5.05 29.34
C GLY A 496 5.32 6.16 28.57
N ARG A 497 4.52 5.82 27.55
CA ARG A 497 3.76 6.80 26.76
C ARG A 497 2.39 7.07 27.39
N GLU A 498 2.27 8.23 28.04
CA GLU A 498 0.98 8.74 28.52
C GLU A 498 0.27 9.52 27.41
N ARG A 499 -1.06 9.42 27.36
CA ARG A 499 -1.91 10.00 26.32
C ARG A 499 -2.30 11.44 26.62
#